data_AF-A0A067ER40-F1
#
_entry.id   AF-A0A067ER40-F1
#
_cell.length_a   1.000
_cell.length_b   1.000
_cell.length_c   1.000
_cell.angle_alpha   90.00
_cell.angle_beta   90.00
_cell.angle_gamma   90.00
#
_symmetry.space_group_name_H-M   'P 1'
#
loop_
_entity.id
_entity.type
_entity.pdbx_description
1 polymer ?
#
loop_
_entity_poly.entity_id
_entity_poly.type
_entity_poly.pdbx_seq_one_letter_code
_entity_poly.pdbx_strand_id
1 'polypeptide(L)'
;SKLPPPYDPFKKVVDEEPTDPRNLQEIFHKMRTEGLTNNAVKMFDALSKDGLTHEALQLFAQIKDKGHMPDVVAHTAVIEAYASAGQGKEALRVFMRMLASGVAPNAYTYAVLIKGLAAAADGNAKILGDAQKYLMEMVGKGMRPNAGTYTAVFEAFVRAQKVDEARGLLQQMKAKGFVPDEKAVKEALIDKRGQGFRGVINILFGK
;
A
#
# COMPACT_ATOMS: atom_id res chain seq x y z
N SER A 1 23.10 52.12 -9.32
CA SER A 1 22.70 50.70 -9.22
C SER A 1 23.18 50.16 -7.88
N LYS A 2 22.28 49.71 -7.00
CA LYS A 2 22.67 49.21 -5.67
C LYS A 2 23.27 47.81 -5.84
N LEU A 3 24.55 47.67 -5.48
CA LEU A 3 25.23 46.38 -5.42
C LEU A 3 24.50 45.46 -4.41
N PRO A 4 24.42 44.15 -4.68
CA PRO A 4 23.87 43.21 -3.71
C PRO A 4 24.75 43.17 -2.45
N PRO A 5 24.15 42.90 -1.27
CA PRO A 5 24.87 42.85 -0.01
C PRO A 5 25.96 41.76 -0.02
N PRO A 6 27.06 41.93 0.75
CA PRO A 6 28.12 40.95 0.84
C PRO A 6 27.59 39.60 1.37
N TYR A 7 28.13 38.51 0.82
CA TYR A 7 27.81 37.14 1.23
C TYR A 7 28.13 36.95 2.72
N ASP A 8 27.11 36.58 3.50
CA ASP A 8 27.22 36.26 4.93
C ASP A 8 27.18 34.72 5.10
N PRO A 9 28.33 34.06 5.33
CA PRO A 9 28.40 32.61 5.48
C PRO A 9 27.72 32.07 6.76
N PHE A 10 27.25 32.94 7.65
CA PHE A 10 26.59 32.56 8.91
C PHE A 10 25.09 32.86 8.92
N LYS A 11 24.55 33.46 7.85
CA LYS A 11 23.10 33.59 7.70
C LYS A 11 22.53 32.20 7.41
N LYS A 12 21.91 31.59 8.41
CA LYS A 12 21.09 30.38 8.23
C LYS A 12 20.05 30.69 7.16
N VAL A 13 20.26 30.16 5.95
CA VAL A 13 19.16 29.80 5.08
C VAL A 13 18.39 28.80 5.92
N VAL A 14 17.20 29.21 6.38
CA VAL A 14 16.22 28.24 6.86
C VAL A 14 15.75 27.57 5.59
N ASP A 15 16.55 26.62 5.12
CA ASP A 15 16.04 25.52 4.36
C ASP A 15 15.02 24.89 5.31
N GLU A 16 13.73 25.00 4.98
CA GLU A 16 12.77 24.08 5.55
C GLU A 16 13.25 22.69 5.15
N GLU A 17 13.94 22.05 6.09
CA GLU A 17 14.41 20.69 5.98
C GLU A 17 13.23 19.83 5.51
N PRO A 18 13.44 18.91 4.55
CA PRO A 18 12.40 17.98 4.14
C PRO A 18 11.84 17.30 5.39
N THR A 19 10.53 17.41 5.60
CA THR A 19 9.82 16.84 6.74
C THR A 19 10.24 15.39 6.91
N ASP A 20 10.94 15.10 8.00
CA ASP A 20 11.47 13.78 8.30
C ASP A 20 10.31 12.78 8.52
N PRO A 21 10.09 11.83 7.60
CA PRO A 21 8.95 10.90 7.67
C PRO A 21 9.08 9.87 8.81
N ARG A 22 10.16 9.92 9.62
CA ARG A 22 10.31 9.10 10.84
C ARG A 22 9.47 9.60 12.02
N ASN A 23 8.73 10.70 11.88
CA ASN A 23 8.07 11.29 13.03
C ASN A 23 6.81 10.52 13.42
N LEU A 24 6.95 9.58 14.36
CA LEU A 24 5.83 8.97 15.07
C LEU A 24 4.87 10.05 15.61
N GLN A 25 5.33 11.26 15.92
CA GLN A 25 4.46 12.38 16.32
C GLN A 25 3.53 12.82 15.20
N GLU A 26 3.92 12.77 13.91
CA GLU A 26 3.01 13.09 12.80
C GLU A 26 1.96 11.99 12.64
N ILE A 27 2.36 10.72 12.79
CA ILE A 27 1.42 9.59 12.78
C ILE A 27 0.46 9.70 13.98
N PHE A 28 0.98 10.00 15.17
CA PHE A 28 0.17 10.29 16.36
C PHE A 28 -0.70 11.53 16.16
N HIS A 29 -0.19 12.56 15.47
CA HIS A 29 -0.92 13.77 15.19
C HIS A 29 -2.08 13.47 14.24
N LYS A 30 -1.87 12.74 13.15
CA LYS A 30 -2.92 12.23 12.25
C LYS A 30 -3.92 11.36 12.98
N MET A 31 -3.47 10.42 13.82
CA MET A 31 -4.37 9.62 14.66
C MET A 31 -5.18 10.48 15.63
N ARG A 32 -4.63 11.61 16.09
CA ARG A 32 -5.30 12.55 16.99
C ARG A 32 -6.23 13.54 16.27
N THR A 33 -5.88 13.99 15.06
CA THR A 33 -6.65 14.96 14.28
C THR A 33 -7.73 14.29 13.43
N GLU A 34 -7.41 13.17 12.78
CA GLU A 34 -8.38 12.38 12.00
C GLU A 34 -9.12 11.37 12.90
N GLY A 35 -8.55 10.94 14.02
CA GLY A 35 -9.16 9.92 14.86
C GLY A 35 -9.08 8.51 14.25
N LEU A 36 -9.04 7.49 15.10
CA LEU A 36 -9.10 6.10 14.63
C LEU A 36 -10.46 5.75 14.01
N THR A 37 -11.52 6.48 14.36
CA THR A 37 -12.86 6.32 13.77
C THR A 37 -12.86 6.61 12.27
N ASN A 38 -12.16 7.65 11.81
CA ASN A 38 -12.07 7.93 10.37
C ASN A 38 -11.30 6.84 9.63
N ASN A 39 -10.26 6.26 10.24
CA ASN A 39 -9.54 5.12 9.67
C ASN A 39 -10.42 3.87 9.58
N ALA A 40 -11.26 3.63 10.59
CA ALA A 40 -12.24 2.55 10.57
C ALA A 40 -13.28 2.74 9.46
N VAL A 41 -13.79 3.97 9.27
CA VAL A 41 -14.73 4.31 8.18
C VAL A 41 -14.06 4.13 6.82
N LYS A 42 -12.84 4.65 6.63
CA LYS A 42 -12.05 4.44 5.39
C LYS A 42 -11.86 2.95 5.08
N MET A 43 -11.48 2.16 6.09
CA MET A 43 -11.29 0.72 5.96
C MET A 43 -12.61 0.02 5.62
N PHE A 44 -13.71 0.37 6.28
CA PHE A 44 -15.05 -0.17 5.99
C PHE A 44 -15.50 0.14 4.56
N ASP A 45 -15.34 1.41 4.13
CA ASP A 45 -15.69 1.87 2.79
C ASP A 45 -14.86 1.16 1.72
N ALA A 46 -13.55 1.00 1.96
CA ALA A 46 -12.67 0.31 1.04
C ALA A 46 -13.03 -1.17 0.89
N LEU A 47 -13.23 -1.89 2.01
CA LEU A 47 -13.68 -3.27 1.99
C LEU A 47 -15.04 -3.42 1.29
N SER A 48 -15.96 -2.50 1.53
CA SER A 48 -17.29 -2.50 0.89
C SER A 48 -17.20 -2.28 -0.62
N LYS A 49 -16.39 -1.31 -1.06
CA LYS A 49 -16.15 -1.02 -2.48
C LYS A 49 -15.45 -2.18 -3.20
N ASP A 50 -14.57 -2.90 -2.50
CA ASP A 50 -13.89 -4.09 -3.01
C ASP A 50 -14.81 -5.34 -2.98
N GLY A 51 -16.06 -5.24 -2.53
CA GLY A 51 -17.02 -6.35 -2.45
C GLY A 51 -16.73 -7.34 -1.30
N LEU A 52 -15.84 -6.98 -0.37
CA LEU A 52 -15.47 -7.78 0.80
C LEU A 52 -16.45 -7.53 1.95
N THR A 53 -17.74 -7.69 1.67
CA THR A 53 -18.85 -7.35 2.59
C THR A 53 -18.74 -8.11 3.91
N HIS A 54 -18.27 -9.36 3.91
CA HIS A 54 -18.09 -10.11 5.15
C HIS A 54 -17.03 -9.51 6.07
N GLU A 55 -15.87 -9.10 5.52
CA GLU A 55 -14.80 -8.45 6.28
C GLU A 55 -15.26 -7.07 6.80
N ALA A 56 -16.01 -6.32 5.97
CA ALA A 56 -16.59 -5.04 6.37
C ALA A 56 -17.59 -5.20 7.53
N LEU A 57 -18.49 -6.18 7.46
CA LEU A 57 -19.44 -6.49 8.53
C LEU A 57 -18.75 -6.97 9.81
N GLN A 58 -17.70 -7.78 9.68
CA GLN A 58 -16.91 -8.23 10.82
C GLN A 58 -16.24 -7.05 11.53
N LEU A 59 -15.66 -6.11 10.76
CA LEU A 59 -15.08 -4.88 11.31
C LEU A 59 -16.15 -4.03 12.02
N PHE A 60 -17.31 -3.86 11.39
CA PHE A 60 -18.43 -3.11 11.96
C PHE A 60 -18.92 -3.72 13.28
N ALA A 61 -19.11 -5.04 13.34
CA ALA A 61 -19.54 -5.75 14.55
C ALA A 61 -18.52 -5.57 15.68
N GLN A 62 -17.22 -5.66 15.40
CA GLN A 62 -16.18 -5.42 16.41
C GLN A 62 -16.26 -4.01 17.00
N ILE A 63 -16.50 -3.00 16.18
CA ILE A 63 -16.61 -1.61 16.63
C ILE A 63 -17.89 -1.39 17.44
N LYS A 64 -19.03 -1.89 16.92
CA LYS A 64 -20.36 -1.70 17.52
C LYS A 64 -20.50 -2.45 18.84
N ASP A 65 -20.11 -3.71 18.88
CA ASP A 65 -20.46 -4.62 19.98
C ASP A 65 -19.44 -4.56 21.13
N LYS A 66 -18.17 -4.23 20.84
CA LYS A 66 -17.12 -4.13 21.86
C LYS A 66 -16.87 -2.71 22.36
N GLY A 67 -17.46 -1.69 21.72
CA GLY A 67 -17.32 -0.28 22.12
C GLY A 67 -15.88 0.25 22.09
N HIS A 68 -14.95 -0.48 21.48
CA HIS A 68 -13.52 -0.16 21.43
C HIS A 68 -13.01 -0.29 20.00
N MET A 69 -12.04 0.55 19.66
CA MET A 69 -11.42 0.51 18.34
C MET A 69 -10.62 -0.79 18.17
N PRO A 70 -10.83 -1.55 17.08
CA PRO A 70 -10.06 -2.76 16.83
C PRO A 70 -8.57 -2.45 16.62
N ASP A 71 -7.69 -3.28 17.19
CA ASP A 71 -6.22 -3.15 17.02
C ASP A 71 -5.78 -3.23 15.54
N VAL A 72 -6.54 -3.94 14.71
CA VAL A 72 -6.31 -4.00 13.26
C VAL A 72 -6.42 -2.63 12.61
N VAL A 73 -7.32 -1.75 13.09
CA VAL A 73 -7.46 -0.38 12.58
C VAL A 73 -6.23 0.45 12.94
N ALA A 74 -5.77 0.37 14.19
CA ALA A 74 -4.60 1.12 14.65
C ALA A 74 -3.33 0.69 13.92
N HIS A 75 -3.07 -0.61 13.81
CA HIS A 75 -1.90 -1.11 13.07
C HIS A 75 -1.98 -0.73 11.59
N THR A 76 -3.14 -0.90 10.95
CA THR A 76 -3.29 -0.58 9.52
C THR A 76 -3.09 0.91 9.25
N ALA A 77 -3.58 1.81 10.11
CA ALA A 77 -3.37 3.24 9.97
C ALA A 77 -1.87 3.62 10.00
N VAL A 78 -1.09 2.99 10.87
CA VAL A 78 0.37 3.21 10.94
C VAL A 78 1.06 2.63 9.69
N ILE A 79 0.66 1.44 9.23
CA ILE A 79 1.18 0.83 7.99
C ILE A 79 0.89 1.75 6.80
N GLU A 80 -0.33 2.27 6.70
CA GLU A 80 -0.76 3.17 5.64
C GLU A 80 0.05 4.47 5.65
N ALA A 81 0.26 5.07 6.82
CA ALA A 81 1.09 6.27 6.95
C ALA A 81 2.53 6.04 6.43
N TYR A 82 3.17 4.94 6.84
CA TYR A 82 4.50 4.59 6.34
C TYR A 82 4.52 4.27 4.84
N ALA A 83 3.51 3.56 4.34
CA ALA A 83 3.39 3.24 2.93
C ALA A 83 3.23 4.51 2.06
N SER A 84 2.38 5.44 2.48
CA SER A 84 2.18 6.73 1.80
C SER A 84 3.41 7.63 1.84
N ALA A 85 4.24 7.50 2.88
CA ALA A 85 5.53 8.19 2.98
C ALA A 85 6.66 7.51 2.17
N GLY A 86 6.36 6.47 1.38
CA GLY A 86 7.36 5.71 0.61
C GLY A 86 8.26 4.81 1.47
N GLN A 87 7.96 4.66 2.77
CA GLN A 87 8.75 3.91 3.74
C GLN A 87 8.28 2.45 3.85
N GLY A 88 8.30 1.72 2.73
CA GLY A 88 7.80 0.34 2.66
C GLY A 88 8.45 -0.63 3.66
N LYS A 89 9.72 -0.43 4.03
CA LYS A 89 10.40 -1.23 5.07
C LYS A 89 9.82 -1.02 6.46
N GLU A 90 9.48 0.22 6.82
CA GLU A 90 8.87 0.52 8.11
C GLU A 90 7.42 0.02 8.16
N ALA A 91 6.67 0.20 7.07
CA ALA A 91 5.34 -0.40 6.91
C ALA A 91 5.38 -1.91 7.14
N LEU A 92 6.37 -2.61 6.57
CA LEU A 92 6.57 -4.04 6.79
C LEU A 92 6.93 -4.37 8.26
N ARG A 93 7.77 -3.58 8.94
CA ARG A 93 8.07 -3.80 10.36
C ARG A 93 6.83 -3.72 11.24
N VAL A 94 5.96 -2.74 10.98
CA VAL A 94 4.69 -2.60 11.71
C VAL A 94 3.76 -3.77 11.41
N PHE A 95 3.69 -4.22 10.16
CA PHE A 95 2.94 -5.42 9.80
C PHE A 95 3.46 -6.67 10.52
N MET A 96 4.79 -6.86 10.61
CA MET A 96 5.36 -7.99 11.35
C MET A 96 5.07 -7.90 12.86
N ARG A 97 5.08 -6.68 13.44
CA ARG A 97 4.68 -6.46 14.83
C ARG A 97 3.21 -6.78 15.06
N MET A 98 2.33 -6.41 14.13
CA MET A 98 0.91 -6.74 14.16
C MET A 98 0.70 -8.25 14.26
N LEU A 99 1.38 -9.02 13.40
CA LEU A 99 1.35 -10.49 13.43
C LEU A 99 1.92 -11.05 14.74
N ALA A 100 3.06 -10.54 15.21
CA ALA A 100 3.67 -10.98 16.47
C ALA A 100 2.81 -10.68 17.70
N SER A 101 1.93 -9.69 17.61
CA SER A 101 0.97 -9.32 18.66
C SER A 101 -0.33 -10.12 18.58
N GLY A 102 -0.43 -11.08 17.66
CA GLY A 102 -1.62 -11.92 17.46
C GLY A 102 -2.77 -11.20 16.73
N VAL A 103 -2.54 -10.02 16.16
CA VAL A 103 -3.55 -9.26 15.44
C VAL A 103 -3.56 -9.71 13.98
N ALA A 104 -4.68 -10.29 13.53
CA ALA A 104 -4.80 -10.78 12.16
C ALA A 104 -5.08 -9.64 11.16
N PRO A 105 -4.30 -9.53 10.06
CA PRO A 105 -4.56 -8.57 9.00
C PRO A 105 -5.75 -8.98 8.14
N ASN A 106 -6.52 -8.00 7.68
CA ASN A 106 -7.59 -8.17 6.71
C ASN A 106 -7.10 -7.82 5.29
N ALA A 107 -7.97 -7.99 4.29
CA ALA A 107 -7.61 -7.73 2.90
C ALA A 107 -7.19 -6.27 2.64
N TYR A 108 -7.78 -5.31 3.36
CA TYR A 108 -7.38 -3.90 3.27
C TYR A 108 -5.96 -3.69 3.81
N THR A 109 -5.62 -4.26 4.97
CA THR A 109 -4.26 -4.20 5.52
C THR A 109 -3.22 -4.77 4.55
N TYR A 110 -3.51 -5.92 3.92
CA TYR A 110 -2.64 -6.47 2.89
C TYR A 110 -2.51 -5.54 1.68
N ALA A 111 -3.63 -5.03 1.17
CA ALA A 111 -3.63 -4.12 0.02
C ALA A 111 -2.76 -2.88 0.26
N VAL A 112 -2.88 -2.26 1.43
CA VAL A 112 -2.07 -1.11 1.85
C VAL A 112 -0.58 -1.47 1.88
N LEU A 113 -0.21 -2.57 2.56
CA LEU A 113 1.19 -3.00 2.66
C LEU A 113 1.79 -3.29 1.27
N ILE A 114 1.08 -4.08 0.46
CA ILE A 114 1.57 -4.53 -0.86
C ILE A 114 1.77 -3.33 -1.79
N LYS A 115 0.81 -2.39 -1.82
CA LYS A 115 0.94 -1.15 -2.61
C LYS A 115 2.14 -0.33 -2.14
N GLY A 116 2.32 -0.18 -0.83
CA GLY A 116 3.48 0.51 -0.24
C GLY A 116 4.81 -0.13 -0.61
N LEU A 117 4.93 -1.45 -0.52
CA LEU A 117 6.14 -2.19 -0.91
C LEU A 117 6.40 -2.08 -2.42
N ALA A 118 5.38 -2.24 -3.26
CA ALA A 118 5.51 -2.14 -4.71
C ALA A 118 5.93 -0.73 -5.17
N ALA A 119 5.43 0.31 -4.50
CA ALA A 119 5.84 1.70 -4.73
C ALA A 119 7.29 1.95 -4.26
N ALA A 120 7.65 1.47 -3.07
CA ALA A 120 8.98 1.65 -2.48
C ALA A 120 10.07 0.74 -3.09
N ALA A 121 9.71 -0.17 -4.00
CA ALA A 121 10.66 -1.11 -4.57
C ALA A 121 11.75 -0.38 -5.37
N ASP A 122 11.40 0.54 -6.27
CA ASP A 122 12.35 1.30 -7.10
C ASP A 122 13.57 0.48 -7.61
N GLY A 123 13.32 -0.69 -8.21
CA GLY A 123 14.36 -1.60 -8.67
C GLY A 123 15.03 -2.48 -7.60
N ASN A 124 14.74 -2.26 -6.31
CA ASN A 124 15.16 -3.12 -5.20
C ASN A 124 14.43 -4.47 -5.25
N ALA A 125 15.13 -5.48 -5.75
CA ALA A 125 14.60 -6.84 -5.90
C ALA A 125 14.09 -7.46 -4.59
N LYS A 126 14.66 -7.09 -3.43
CA LYS A 126 14.21 -7.61 -2.14
C LYS A 126 12.83 -7.06 -1.78
N ILE A 127 12.63 -5.75 -1.90
CA ILE A 127 11.35 -5.10 -1.56
C ILE A 127 10.26 -5.56 -2.54
N LEU A 128 10.59 -5.69 -3.84
CA LEU A 128 9.68 -6.27 -4.83
C LEU A 128 9.33 -7.73 -4.50
N GLY A 129 10.30 -8.52 -4.05
CA GLY A 129 10.08 -9.89 -3.58
C GLY A 129 9.16 -9.96 -2.36
N ASP A 130 9.28 -9.01 -1.42
CA ASP A 130 8.36 -8.90 -0.28
C ASP A 130 6.94 -8.56 -0.75
N ALA A 131 6.78 -7.63 -1.71
CA ALA A 131 5.47 -7.31 -2.29
C ALA A 131 4.82 -8.53 -2.97
N GLN A 132 5.59 -9.29 -3.75
CA GLN A 132 5.15 -10.54 -4.37
C GLN A 132 4.75 -11.58 -3.32
N LYS A 133 5.58 -11.77 -2.29
CA LYS A 133 5.33 -12.72 -1.21
C LYS A 133 3.99 -12.43 -0.53
N TYR A 134 3.75 -11.20 -0.11
CA TYR A 134 2.51 -10.85 0.60
C TYR A 134 1.29 -10.83 -0.32
N LEU A 135 1.44 -10.55 -1.61
CA LEU A 135 0.37 -10.76 -2.59
C LEU A 135 -0.02 -12.24 -2.69
N MET A 136 0.95 -13.14 -2.77
CA MET A 136 0.68 -14.59 -2.82
C MET A 136 0.14 -15.14 -1.50
N GLU A 137 0.57 -14.59 -0.37
CA GLU A 137 0.01 -14.92 0.94
C GLU A 137 -1.46 -14.50 1.04
N MET A 138 -1.80 -13.27 0.62
CA MET A 138 -3.17 -12.77 0.55
C MET A 138 -4.06 -13.71 -0.29
N VAL A 139 -3.62 -14.05 -1.50
CA VAL A 139 -4.33 -15.00 -2.38
C VAL A 139 -4.43 -16.39 -1.73
N GLY A 140 -3.37 -16.87 -1.09
CA GLY A 140 -3.35 -18.16 -0.40
C GLY A 140 -4.30 -18.25 0.79
N LYS A 141 -4.60 -17.12 1.44
CA LYS A 141 -5.61 -17.00 2.50
C LYS A 141 -7.04 -16.84 1.96
N GLY A 142 -7.24 -16.93 0.64
CA GLY A 142 -8.53 -16.76 -0.01
C GLY A 142 -8.99 -15.31 -0.14
N MET A 143 -8.16 -14.34 0.27
CA MET A 143 -8.45 -12.92 0.12
C MET A 143 -8.15 -12.51 -1.33
N ARG A 144 -9.11 -11.87 -2.01
CA ARG A 144 -8.93 -11.44 -3.40
C ARG A 144 -8.22 -10.09 -3.45
N PRO A 145 -7.04 -9.96 -4.10
CA PRO A 145 -6.43 -8.67 -4.34
C PRO A 145 -7.34 -7.79 -5.20
N ASN A 146 -7.59 -6.55 -4.77
CA ASN A 146 -8.32 -5.59 -5.60
C ASN A 146 -7.46 -5.10 -6.78
N ALA A 147 -8.11 -4.47 -7.77
CA ALA A 147 -7.48 -3.97 -9.00
C ALA A 147 -6.18 -3.20 -8.73
N GLY A 148 -6.23 -2.20 -7.85
CA GLY A 148 -5.07 -1.38 -7.51
C GLY A 148 -3.94 -2.15 -6.84
N THR A 149 -4.23 -3.23 -6.11
CA THR A 149 -3.22 -3.99 -5.36
C THR A 149 -2.33 -4.79 -6.30
N TYR A 150 -2.93 -5.60 -7.19
CA TYR A 150 -2.11 -6.37 -8.11
C TYR A 150 -1.53 -5.48 -9.21
N THR A 151 -2.24 -4.46 -9.73
CA THR A 151 -1.63 -3.56 -10.73
C THR A 151 -0.38 -2.87 -10.20
N ALA A 152 -0.37 -2.42 -8.93
CA ALA A 152 0.83 -1.83 -8.32
C ALA A 152 2.04 -2.76 -8.36
N VAL A 153 1.85 -4.06 -8.07
CA VAL A 153 2.91 -5.07 -8.11
C VAL A 153 3.40 -5.30 -9.54
N PHE A 154 2.48 -5.50 -10.50
CA PHE A 154 2.84 -5.72 -11.90
C PHE A 154 3.53 -4.51 -12.53
N GLU A 155 3.13 -3.29 -12.16
CA GLU A 155 3.86 -2.09 -12.56
C GLU A 155 5.28 -2.05 -11.99
N ALA A 156 5.46 -2.48 -10.74
CA ALA A 156 6.78 -2.55 -10.14
C ALA A 156 7.69 -3.55 -10.87
N PHE A 157 7.14 -4.70 -11.32
CA PHE A 157 7.85 -5.63 -12.20
C PHE A 157 8.22 -5.02 -13.55
N VAL A 158 7.30 -4.28 -14.18
CA VAL A 158 7.56 -3.58 -15.45
C VAL A 158 8.68 -2.57 -15.28
N ARG A 159 8.65 -1.74 -14.23
CA ARG A 159 9.71 -0.78 -13.92
C ARG A 159 11.07 -1.47 -13.69
N ALA A 160 11.06 -2.63 -13.03
CA ALA A 160 12.26 -3.42 -12.78
C ALA A 160 12.71 -4.29 -13.97
N GLN A 161 12.04 -4.20 -15.13
CA GLN A 161 12.31 -5.02 -16.33
C GLN A 161 12.24 -6.55 -16.08
N LYS A 162 11.48 -6.98 -15.07
CA LYS A 162 11.33 -8.37 -14.64
C LYS A 162 10.04 -9.00 -15.18
N VAL A 163 9.85 -8.93 -16.49
CA VAL A 163 8.59 -9.33 -17.16
C VAL A 163 8.31 -10.84 -17.02
N ASP A 164 9.35 -11.68 -17.11
CA ASP A 164 9.18 -13.14 -16.99
C ASP A 164 8.79 -13.56 -15.56
N GLU A 165 9.37 -12.92 -14.54
CA GLU A 165 8.98 -13.11 -13.14
C GLU A 165 7.51 -12.70 -12.93
N ALA A 166 7.09 -11.59 -13.53
CA ALA A 166 5.70 -11.14 -13.47
C ALA A 166 4.73 -12.14 -14.12
N ARG A 167 5.10 -12.71 -15.28
CA ARG A 167 4.32 -13.76 -15.94
C ARG A 167 4.23 -15.01 -15.08
N GLY A 168 5.33 -15.43 -14.45
CA GLY A 168 5.36 -16.53 -13.50
C GLY A 168 4.42 -16.30 -12.31
N LEU A 169 4.45 -15.10 -11.72
CA LEU A 169 3.54 -14.70 -10.66
C LEU A 169 2.08 -14.77 -11.09
N LEU A 170 1.75 -14.24 -12.28
CA LEU A 170 0.39 -14.31 -12.81
C LEU A 170 -0.11 -15.76 -12.93
N GLN A 171 0.73 -16.68 -13.41
CA GLN A 171 0.36 -18.09 -13.50
C GLN A 171 0.12 -18.71 -12.11
N GLN A 172 0.95 -18.37 -11.12
CA GLN A 172 0.74 -18.83 -9.75
C GLN A 172 -0.58 -18.31 -9.15
N MET A 173 -0.94 -17.06 -9.42
CA MET A 173 -2.22 -16.49 -8.99
C MET A 173 -3.41 -17.19 -9.66
N LYS A 174 -3.32 -17.45 -10.98
CA LYS A 174 -4.35 -18.20 -11.73
C LYS A 174 -4.52 -19.62 -11.21
N ALA A 175 -3.41 -20.31 -10.89
CA ALA A 175 -3.44 -21.65 -10.30
C ALA A 175 -4.11 -21.68 -8.91
N LYS A 176 -4.13 -20.56 -8.20
CA LYS A 176 -4.87 -20.38 -6.93
C LYS A 176 -6.29 -19.84 -7.11
N GLY A 177 -6.80 -19.80 -8.34
CA GLY A 177 -8.17 -19.38 -8.66
C GLY A 177 -8.37 -17.88 -8.77
N PHE A 178 -7.30 -17.08 -8.76
CA PHE A 178 -7.39 -15.64 -9.01
C PHE A 178 -7.16 -15.32 -10.49
N VAL A 179 -8.15 -14.70 -11.13
CA VAL A 179 -8.06 -14.21 -12.51
C VAL A 179 -8.28 -12.70 -12.50
N PRO A 180 -7.35 -11.89 -13.05
CA PRO A 180 -7.53 -10.44 -13.16
C PRO A 180 -8.75 -10.08 -14.01
N ASP A 181 -9.55 -9.12 -13.54
CA ASP A 181 -10.65 -8.55 -14.31
C ASP A 181 -10.13 -7.43 -15.23
N GLU A 182 -10.31 -7.58 -16.55
CA GLU A 182 -9.74 -6.64 -17.54
C GLU A 182 -10.31 -5.23 -17.40
N LYS A 183 -11.61 -5.10 -17.09
CA LYS A 183 -12.26 -3.79 -16.95
C LYS A 183 -11.73 -3.08 -15.71
N ALA A 184 -11.68 -3.77 -14.58
CA ALA A 184 -11.16 -3.24 -13.33
C ALA A 184 -9.67 -2.86 -13.43
N VAL A 185 -8.85 -3.63 -14.16
CA VAL A 185 -7.45 -3.23 -14.46
C VAL A 185 -7.40 -1.92 -15.22
N LYS A 186 -8.17 -1.82 -16.32
CA LYS A 186 -8.14 -0.64 -17.19
C LYS A 186 -8.59 0.60 -16.43
N GLU A 187 -9.63 0.49 -15.60
CA GLU A 187 -10.08 1.56 -14.72
C GLU A 187 -9.00 1.95 -13.70
N ALA A 188 -8.34 0.98 -13.06
CA ALA A 188 -7.26 1.25 -12.10
C ALA A 188 -5.99 1.85 -12.74
N LEU A 189 -5.83 1.72 -14.05
CA LEU A 189 -4.70 2.28 -14.80
C LEU A 189 -5.06 3.55 -15.60
N ILE A 190 -6.28 4.08 -15.47
CA ILE A 190 -6.79 5.15 -16.36
C ILE A 190 -5.93 6.43 -16.33
N ASP A 191 -5.39 6.76 -15.15
CA ASP A 191 -4.52 7.93 -14.95
C ASP A 191 -3.05 7.64 -15.27
N LYS A 192 -2.69 6.36 -15.46
CA LYS A 192 -1.32 5.93 -15.74
C LYS A 192 -1.13 5.79 -17.23
N ARG A 193 -0.44 6.75 -17.84
CA ARG A 193 -0.10 6.73 -19.29
C ARG A 193 1.34 6.26 -19.51
N GLY A 194 1.59 5.66 -20.68
CA GLY A 194 2.95 5.31 -21.13
C GLY A 194 3.32 3.83 -20.97
N GLN A 195 4.61 3.55 -20.75
CA GLN A 195 5.18 2.19 -20.71
C GLN A 195 4.57 1.31 -19.60
N GLY A 196 4.21 1.88 -18.45
CA GLY A 196 3.59 1.15 -17.34
C GLY A 196 2.24 0.53 -17.70
N PHE A 197 1.35 1.31 -18.34
CA PHE A 197 0.05 0.82 -18.79
C PHE A 197 0.19 -0.34 -19.78
N ARG A 198 0.98 -0.13 -20.84
CA ARG A 198 1.16 -1.13 -21.90
C ARG A 198 1.83 -2.40 -21.37
N GLY A 199 2.85 -2.26 -20.54
CA GLY A 199 3.54 -3.39 -19.93
C GLY A 199 2.61 -4.24 -19.07
N VAL A 200 1.81 -3.60 -18.20
CA VAL A 200 0.87 -4.33 -17.34
C VAL A 200 -0.22 -5.01 -18.15
N ILE A 201 -0.83 -4.33 -19.12
CA ILE A 201 -1.86 -4.92 -19.99
C ILE A 201 -1.30 -6.10 -20.80
N ASN A 202 -0.08 -5.97 -21.32
CA ASN A 202 0.58 -7.06 -22.04
C ASN A 202 0.81 -8.28 -21.15
N ILE A 203 1.32 -8.08 -19.93
CA ILE A 203 1.58 -9.18 -19.00
C ILE A 203 0.27 -9.87 -18.59
N LEU A 204 -0.76 -9.09 -18.24
CA LEU A 204 -1.99 -9.62 -17.67
C LEU A 204 -2.90 -10.27 -18.73
N PHE A 205 -2.94 -9.73 -19.94
CA PHE A 205 -3.93 -10.10 -20.97
C PHE A 205 -3.32 -10.51 -22.32
N GLY A 206 -2.01 -10.42 -22.49
CA GLY A 206 -1.32 -10.80 -23.74
C GLY A 206 -1.60 -9.87 -24.93
N LYS A 207 -1.94 -8.60 -24.67
CA LYS A 207 -2.27 -7.58 -25.68
C LYS A 207 -1.16 -6.55 -25.89
#